data_AF-A0A1W9SMB9-F1
#
_entry.id   AF-A0A1W9SMB9-F1
#
_cell.length_a   1.000
_cell.length_b   1.000
_cell.length_c   1.000
_cell.angle_alpha   90.00
_cell.angle_beta   90.00
_cell.angle_gamma   90.00
#
_symmetry.space_group_name_H-M   'P 1'
#
loop_
_entity.id
_entity.type
_entity.pdbx_description
1 polymer ?
#
loop_
_entity_poly.entity_id
_entity_poly.type
_entity_poly.pdbx_seq_one_letter_code
_entity_poly.pdbx_strand_id
1 'polypeptide(L)'
;MPFETPNWLLLFIAFLLGFSIDFFSDTFGLHASATVFIAYLRPYVLFFLSPRDSYEAGTFPRIDHYGFIWTLQYSFIMVFFHHIFYFYIEVLTFTNFLETFLRIILSVIFSTFIILLTQFFLYMEVKN
;
A
#
# COMPACT_ATOMS: atom_id res chain seq x y z
N MET A 1 0.89 -10.12 1.56
CA MET A 1 -0.11 -11.15 1.94
C MET A 1 -0.61 -11.85 0.68
N PRO A 2 -1.04 -13.12 0.76
CA PRO A 2 -1.66 -13.84 -0.37
C PRO A 2 -2.93 -13.14 -0.86
N PHE A 3 -3.39 -13.42 -2.08
CA PHE A 3 -4.65 -12.86 -2.60
C PHE A 3 -5.90 -13.40 -1.88
N GLU A 4 -5.84 -14.63 -1.35
CA GLU A 4 -6.97 -15.34 -0.73
C GLU A 4 -7.23 -14.97 0.75
N THR A 5 -6.54 -13.95 1.27
CA THR A 5 -6.70 -13.61 2.69
C THR A 5 -8.13 -13.09 2.92
N PRO A 6 -8.90 -13.63 3.88
CA PRO A 6 -10.26 -13.18 4.10
C PRO A 6 -10.28 -11.70 4.51
N ASN A 7 -11.17 -10.92 3.89
CA ASN A 7 -11.20 -9.45 4.03
C ASN A 7 -11.31 -8.99 5.49
N TRP A 8 -12.12 -9.67 6.32
CA TRP A 8 -12.27 -9.33 7.74
C TRP A 8 -10.97 -9.48 8.51
N LEU A 9 -10.18 -10.52 8.23
CA LEU A 9 -8.90 -10.78 8.87
C LEU A 9 -7.87 -9.74 8.42
N LEU A 10 -7.88 -9.40 7.13
CA LEU A 10 -7.02 -8.36 6.57
C LEU A 10 -7.25 -7.01 7.26
N LEU A 11 -8.52 -6.62 7.46
CA LEU A 11 -8.89 -5.39 8.16
C LEU A 11 -8.47 -5.43 9.63
N PHE A 12 -8.66 -6.56 10.31
CA PHE A 12 -8.27 -6.70 11.71
C PHE A 12 -6.75 -6.62 11.91
N ILE A 13 -5.97 -7.30 11.06
CA ILE A 13 -4.50 -7.23 11.10
C ILE A 13 -4.02 -5.82 10.76
N ALA A 14 -4.62 -5.18 9.75
CA ALA A 14 -4.28 -3.81 9.39
C ALA A 14 -4.53 -2.84 10.56
N PHE A 15 -5.69 -2.96 11.22
CA PHE A 15 -6.02 -2.17 12.40
C PHE A 15 -5.00 -2.37 13.52
N LEU A 16 -4.68 -3.61 13.88
CA LEU A 16 -3.71 -3.89 14.95
C LEU A 16 -2.32 -3.36 14.63
N LEU A 17 -1.88 -3.48 13.38
CA LEU A 17 -0.59 -2.98 12.92
C LEU A 17 -0.56 -1.45 13.01
N GLY A 18 -1.55 -0.76 12.45
CA GLY A 18 -1.63 0.69 12.51
C GLY A 18 -1.78 1.22 13.94
N PHE A 19 -2.61 0.57 14.76
CA PHE A 19 -2.79 0.92 16.17
C PHE A 19 -1.50 0.76 16.98
N SER A 20 -0.70 -0.28 16.67
CA SER A 20 0.60 -0.45 17.31
C SER A 20 1.53 0.72 16.97
N ILE A 21 1.58 1.15 15.70
CA ILE A 21 2.37 2.31 15.28
C ILE A 21 1.88 3.58 15.97
N ASP A 22 0.56 3.77 16.03
CA ASP A 22 -0.09 4.90 16.70
C ASP A 22 0.30 5.00 18.18
N PHE A 23 0.35 3.86 18.88
CA PHE A 23 0.75 3.79 20.28
C PHE A 23 2.21 4.19 20.51
N PHE A 24 3.12 3.84 19.60
CA PHE A 24 4.54 4.20 19.72
C PHE A 24 4.87 5.61 19.20
N SER A 25 4.04 6.15 18.31
CA SER A 25 4.28 7.43 17.65
C SER A 25 3.47 8.57 18.26
N ASP A 26 2.73 8.31 19.36
CA ASP A 26 1.78 9.23 19.99
C ASP A 26 0.79 9.87 18.97
N THR A 27 0.44 9.11 17.93
CA THR A 27 -0.53 9.52 16.90
C THR A 27 -1.89 8.92 17.24
N PHE A 28 -2.93 9.74 17.31
CA PHE A 28 -4.26 9.34 17.80
C PHE A 28 -5.09 8.53 16.76
N GLY A 29 -4.61 7.35 16.35
CA GLY A 29 -5.35 6.47 15.45
C GLY A 29 -5.16 6.77 13.95
N LEU A 30 -4.16 7.59 13.62
CA LEU A 30 -3.97 8.11 12.26
C LEU A 30 -3.38 7.02 11.34
N HIS A 31 -2.45 6.21 11.83
CA HIS A 31 -1.95 5.04 11.11
C HIS A 31 -2.98 3.91 11.07
N ALA A 32 -3.73 3.68 12.16
CA ALA A 32 -4.81 2.69 12.22
C ALA A 32 -5.86 2.96 11.14
N SER A 33 -6.32 4.20 11.00
CA SER A 33 -7.29 4.57 9.97
C SER A 33 -6.71 4.42 8.55
N ALA A 34 -5.47 4.88 8.31
CA ALA A 34 -4.84 4.81 6.99
C ALA A 34 -4.52 3.37 6.53
N THR A 35 -4.14 2.50 7.45
CA THR A 35 -3.85 1.08 7.16
C THR A 35 -5.12 0.28 6.92
N VAL A 36 -6.18 0.52 7.70
CA VAL A 36 -7.50 -0.11 7.49
C VAL A 36 -8.11 0.34 6.15
N PHE A 37 -8.00 1.62 5.81
CA PHE A 37 -8.46 2.15 4.52
C PHE A 37 -7.80 1.43 3.34
N ILE A 38 -6.47 1.26 3.39
CA ILE A 38 -5.73 0.53 2.36
C ILE A 38 -6.10 -0.95 2.30
N ALA A 39 -6.27 -1.59 3.46
CA ALA A 39 -6.71 -2.97 3.54
C ALA A 39 -8.09 -3.16 2.90
N TYR A 40 -9.02 -2.24 3.15
CA TYR A 40 -10.33 -2.22 2.49
C TYR A 40 -10.22 -2.00 0.98
N LEU A 41 -9.33 -1.12 0.53
CA LEU A 41 -9.15 -0.78 -0.88
C LEU A 41 -8.49 -1.90 -1.70
N ARG A 42 -7.65 -2.72 -1.05
CA ARG A 42 -6.86 -3.79 -1.67
C ARG A 42 -7.65 -4.68 -2.65
N PRO A 43 -8.77 -5.34 -2.28
CA PRO A 43 -9.50 -6.21 -3.21
C PRO A 43 -10.01 -5.47 -4.46
N TYR A 44 -10.37 -4.19 -4.34
CA TYR A 44 -10.83 -3.39 -5.48
C TYR A 44 -9.70 -3.06 -6.45
N VAL A 45 -8.53 -2.69 -5.92
CA VAL A 45 -7.32 -2.42 -6.74
C VAL A 45 -6.89 -3.69 -7.46
N LEU A 46 -6.95 -4.83 -6.77
CA LEU A 46 -6.64 -6.12 -7.36
C LEU A 46 -7.62 -6.50 -8.48
N PHE A 47 -8.92 -6.32 -8.26
CA PHE A 47 -9.91 -6.53 -9.31
C PHE A 47 -9.68 -5.62 -10.54
N PHE A 48 -9.26 -4.37 -10.32
CA PHE A 48 -8.97 -3.44 -11.41
C PHE A 48 -7.70 -3.79 -12.19
N LEU A 49 -6.69 -4.34 -11.51
CA LEU A 49 -5.40 -4.73 -12.09
C LEU A 49 -5.36 -6.21 -12.52
N SER A 50 -6.44 -6.95 -12.38
CA SER A 50 -6.46 -8.38 -12.71
C SER A 50 -6.25 -8.57 -14.21
N PRO A 51 -5.23 -9.35 -14.63
CA PRO A 51 -5.14 -9.83 -16.00
C PRO A 51 -6.43 -10.58 -16.37
N ARG A 52 -6.74 -10.68 -17.68
CA ARG A 52 -7.93 -11.39 -18.17
C ARG A 52 -8.02 -12.85 -17.70
N ASP A 53 -6.88 -13.44 -17.35
CA ASP A 53 -6.80 -14.72 -16.65
C ASP A 53 -6.78 -14.45 -15.14
N SER A 54 -7.84 -14.91 -14.46
CA SER A 54 -8.02 -14.81 -13.01
C SER A 54 -6.75 -15.14 -12.24
N TYR A 55 -6.44 -14.38 -11.18
CA TYR A 55 -5.29 -14.65 -10.30
C TYR A 55 -5.28 -16.12 -9.86
N GLU A 56 -4.16 -16.81 -10.08
CA GLU A 56 -3.96 -18.17 -9.58
C GLU A 56 -4.02 -18.19 -8.04
N ALA A 57 -4.71 -19.19 -7.51
CA ALA A 57 -4.82 -19.45 -6.07
C ALA A 57 -3.43 -19.54 -5.42
N GLY A 58 -3.22 -18.82 -4.31
CA GLY A 58 -1.96 -18.85 -3.56
C GLY A 58 -0.80 -18.00 -4.11
N THR A 59 -0.99 -17.23 -5.18
CA THR A 59 0.06 -16.31 -5.65
C THR A 59 0.20 -15.08 -4.74
N PHE A 60 1.34 -14.39 -4.88
CA PHE A 60 1.61 -13.14 -4.17
C PHE A 60 1.76 -11.99 -5.16
N PRO A 61 1.40 -10.75 -4.77
CA PRO A 61 1.62 -9.56 -5.58
C PRO A 61 3.13 -9.21 -5.57
N ARG A 62 3.91 -9.94 -6.36
CA ARG A 62 5.37 -9.88 -6.43
C ARG A 62 5.86 -9.89 -7.88
N ILE A 63 7.11 -9.42 -8.07
CA ILE A 63 7.76 -9.27 -9.39
C ILE A 63 7.96 -10.63 -10.09
N ASP A 64 8.17 -11.68 -9.32
CA ASP A 64 8.39 -13.06 -9.78
C ASP A 64 7.18 -13.70 -10.48
N HIS A 65 5.95 -13.33 -10.10
CA HIS A 65 4.73 -13.92 -10.66
C HIS A 65 4.03 -13.05 -11.71
N TYR A 66 3.97 -11.73 -11.50
CA TYR A 66 3.22 -10.81 -12.38
C TYR A 66 4.10 -9.84 -13.17
N GLY A 67 5.41 -9.90 -12.97
CA GLY A 67 6.38 -9.04 -13.64
C GLY A 67 6.53 -7.65 -13.01
N PHE A 68 7.53 -6.92 -13.51
CA PHE A 68 7.92 -5.62 -12.99
C PHE A 68 6.85 -4.55 -13.17
N ILE A 69 6.25 -4.45 -14.37
CA ILE A 69 5.28 -3.40 -14.71
C ILE A 69 4.02 -3.52 -13.84
N TRP A 70 3.51 -4.74 -13.65
CA TRP A 70 2.33 -4.98 -12.83
C TRP A 70 2.61 -4.64 -11.35
N THR A 71 3.77 -5.07 -10.82
CA THR A 71 4.15 -4.78 -9.43
C THR A 71 4.34 -3.29 -9.19
N LEU A 72 4.90 -2.57 -10.17
CA LEU A 72 5.06 -1.12 -10.13
C LEU A 72 3.70 -0.42 -10.11
N GLN A 73 2.78 -0.79 -11.00
CA GLN A 73 1.43 -0.21 -11.04
C GLN A 73 0.66 -0.47 -9.74
N TYR A 74 0.67 -1.72 -9.26
CA TYR A 74 0.00 -2.10 -8.01
C TYR A 74 0.56 -1.32 -6.81
N SER A 75 1.89 -1.31 -6.65
CA SER A 75 2.54 -0.63 -5.53
C SER A 75 2.30 0.87 -5.58
N PHE A 76 2.42 1.49 -6.76
CA PHE A 76 2.20 2.92 -6.94
C PHE A 76 0.77 3.33 -6.56
N ILE A 77 -0.24 2.60 -7.06
CA ILE A 77 -1.65 2.90 -6.75
C ILE A 77 -1.92 2.78 -5.25
N MET A 78 -1.48 1.69 -4.62
CA MET A 78 -1.67 1.48 -3.19
C MET A 78 -0.98 2.56 -2.35
N VAL A 79 0.29 2.86 -2.64
CA VAL A 79 1.06 3.89 -1.92
C VAL A 79 0.43 5.28 -2.10
N PHE A 80 -0.03 5.60 -3.31
CA PHE A 80 -0.69 6.86 -3.61
C PHE A 80 -1.96 7.08 -2.78
N PHE A 81 -2.86 6.10 -2.76
CA PHE A 81 -4.08 6.19 -1.96
C PHE A 81 -3.79 6.24 -0.45
N HIS A 82 -2.75 5.56 0.02
CA HIS A 82 -2.35 5.58 1.43
C HIS A 82 -1.91 6.98 1.86
N HIS A 83 -0.98 7.59 1.11
CA HIS A 83 -0.42 8.90 1.45
C HIS A 83 -1.46 10.00 1.31
N ILE A 84 -2.33 9.94 0.29
CA ILE A 84 -3.46 10.87 0.17
C ILE A 84 -4.30 10.79 1.45
N PHE A 85 -4.77 9.61 1.81
CA PHE A 85 -5.63 9.45 2.99
C PHE A 85 -4.93 9.92 4.26
N TYR A 86 -3.69 9.48 4.49
CA TYR A 86 -2.88 9.86 5.65
C TYR A 86 -2.72 11.38 5.78
N PHE A 87 -2.26 12.06 4.72
CA PHE A 87 -1.95 13.48 4.79
C PHE A 87 -3.19 14.37 4.87
N TYR A 88 -4.33 13.96 4.30
CA TYR A 88 -5.59 14.70 4.46
C TYR A 88 -6.17 14.54 5.88
N ILE A 89 -6.04 13.36 6.49
CA ILE A 89 -6.44 13.13 7.89
C ILE A 89 -5.49 13.83 8.87
N GLU A 90 -4.21 14.00 8.54
CA GLU A 90 -3.25 14.73 9.38
C GLU A 90 -3.53 16.24 9.39
N VAL A 91 -3.71 16.83 8.22
CA VAL A 91 -3.78 18.29 8.10
C VAL A 91 -5.18 18.80 8.47
N LEU A 92 -6.25 18.03 8.23
CA LEU A 92 -7.67 18.38 8.47
C LEU A 92 -8.10 19.77 7.94
N THR A 93 -7.28 20.39 7.10
CA THR A 93 -7.52 21.69 6.49
C THR A 93 -7.08 21.70 5.03
N PHE A 94 -7.82 22.43 4.20
CA PHE A 94 -7.52 22.60 2.78
C PHE A 94 -6.73 23.88 2.48
N THR A 95 -6.36 24.66 3.51
CA THR A 95 -5.71 25.97 3.32
C THR A 95 -4.37 25.85 2.57
N ASN A 96 -3.63 24.76 2.78
CA ASN A 96 -2.33 24.50 2.16
C ASN A 96 -2.38 23.29 1.19
N PHE A 97 -3.40 23.26 0.32
CA PHE A 97 -3.62 22.14 -0.61
C PHE A 97 -2.39 21.83 -1.48
N LEU A 98 -1.76 22.84 -2.08
CA LEU A 98 -0.65 22.65 -3.02
C LEU A 98 0.61 22.10 -2.32
N GLU A 99 0.96 22.64 -1.15
CA GLU A 99 2.05 22.15 -0.31
C GLU A 99 1.83 20.69 0.12
N THR A 100 0.60 20.38 0.57
CA THR A 100 0.23 19.02 0.98
C THR A 100 0.29 18.05 -0.19
N PHE A 101 -0.14 18.50 -1.39
CA PHE A 101 -0.11 17.70 -2.61
C PHE A 101 1.32 17.41 -3.11
N LEU A 102 2.21 18.40 -3.08
CA LEU A 102 3.63 18.18 -3.41
C LEU A 102 4.28 17.21 -2.43
N ARG A 103 3.99 17.36 -1.13
CA ARG A 103 4.44 16.43 -0.09
C ARG A 103 3.95 15.00 -0.34
N ILE A 104 2.69 14.83 -0.74
CA ILE A 104 2.13 13.53 -1.16
C ILE A 104 2.94 12.96 -2.32
N ILE A 105 3.12 13.72 -3.41
CA ILE A 105 3.83 13.24 -4.61
C ILE A 105 5.24 12.78 -4.27
N LEU A 106 6.01 13.60 -3.55
CA LEU A 106 7.39 13.26 -3.18
C LEU A 106 7.44 12.01 -2.31
N SER A 107 6.53 11.90 -1.33
CA SER A 107 6.46 10.73 -0.43
C SER A 107 6.06 9.45 -1.18
N VAL A 108 5.16 9.55 -2.15
CA VAL A 108 4.72 8.43 -2.99
C VAL A 108 5.85 7.93 -3.87
N ILE A 109 6.57 8.85 -4.54
CA ILE A 109 7.72 8.50 -5.39
C ILE A 109 8.78 7.81 -4.54
N PHE A 110 9.14 8.41 -3.40
CA PHE A 110 10.16 7.87 -2.51
C PHE A 110 9.79 6.49 -1.95
N SER A 111 8.57 6.35 -1.43
CA SER A 111 8.09 5.08 -0.86
C SER A 111 7.99 3.99 -1.92
N THR A 112 7.47 4.31 -3.12
CA THR A 112 7.39 3.36 -4.23
C THR A 112 8.79 2.93 -4.68
N PHE A 113 9.75 3.86 -4.74
CA PHE A 113 11.13 3.55 -5.06
C PHE A 113 11.76 2.57 -4.06
N ILE A 114 11.58 2.79 -2.75
CA ILE A 114 12.08 1.87 -1.71
C ILE A 114 11.43 0.49 -1.85
N ILE A 115 10.12 0.42 -2.08
CA ILE A 115 9.41 -0.85 -2.27
C ILE A 115 9.99 -1.61 -3.46
N LEU A 116 10.18 -0.95 -4.60
CA LEU A 116 10.74 -1.57 -5.80
C LEU A 116 12.19 -2.03 -5.59
N LEU A 117 13.02 -1.23 -4.92
CA LEU A 117 14.40 -1.58 -4.60
C LEU A 117 14.45 -2.82 -3.69
N THR A 118 13.59 -2.88 -2.68
CA THR A 118 13.48 -4.02 -1.76
C THR A 118 13.02 -5.28 -2.50
N GLN A 119 12.02 -5.16 -3.39
CA GLN A 119 11.56 -6.28 -4.21
C GLN A 119 12.66 -6.77 -5.16
N PHE A 120 13.40 -5.85 -5.79
CA PHE A 120 14.50 -6.18 -6.68
C PHE A 120 15.63 -6.89 -5.94
N PHE A 121 16.08 -6.36 -4.79
CA PHE A 121 17.18 -6.95 -4.02
C PHE A 121 16.81 -8.35 -3.50
N LEU A 122 15.63 -8.51 -2.90
CA LEU A 122 15.22 -9.78 -2.30
C LEU A 122 14.91 -10.89 -3.32
N TYR A 123 14.46 -10.55 -4.53
CA TYR A 123 13.95 -11.55 -5.48
C TYR A 123 14.82 -11.74 -6.73
N MET A 124 15.62 -10.75 -7.13
CA MET A 124 16.50 -10.92 -8.29
C MET A 124 17.82 -11.62 -7.92
N GLU A 125 18.25 -11.57 -6.66
CA GLU A 125 19.46 -12.28 -6.19
C GLU A 125 19.22 -13.78 -5.98
N VAL A 126 17.98 -14.20 -5.68
CA VAL A 126 17.61 -15.62 -5.47
C VAL A 126 17.58 -16.43 -6.78
N LYS A 127 17.70 -15.77 -7.95
CA LYS A 127 17.64 -16.42 -9.27
C LYS A 127 19.00 -16.58 -9.97
N ASN A 128 20.11 -16.20 -9.32
CA ASN A 128 21.48 -16.48 -9.79
C ASN A 128 22.14 -17.55 -8.92
#